data_AF-A0A7U6B872-F1
#
_entry.id   AF-A0A7U6B872-F1
#
_cell.length_a   1.000
_cell.length_b   1.000
_cell.length_c   1.000
_cell.angle_alpha   90.00
_cell.angle_beta   90.00
_cell.angle_gamma   90.00
#
_symmetry.space_group_name_H-M   'P 1'
#
loop_
_entity.id
_entity.type
_entity.pdbx_description
1 polymer ?
#
loop_
_entity_poly.entity_id
_entity_poly.type
_entity_poly.pdbx_seq_one_letter_code
_entity_poly.pdbx_strand_id
1 'polypeptide(L)'
;MFKFLPIAVLSLAASVSQAAQLTALETRWLNAAAPVIGYAKSLQLPVDIIVQPQAGPNDVPLAMGFADGRCKLVLSMRGNPNAETILQDVPEGKRDVLIEAMAAHEMGHCWRIVQGSWHALPAGFTEMGSEHADDPTLLELSKQQRQTRREEGFSDLVALAWIQRSRPAEYAHVYGWLRTVRDAQPHSHGSHDTRAWLKLAPGGGVFGTEGSPFEQVVALWRAGLLQDE
;
A
#
# COMPACT_ATOMS: atom_id res chain seq x y z
N MET A 1 -60.36 46.55 1.44
CA MET A 1 -58.97 46.75 1.90
C MET A 1 -58.17 45.52 1.52
N PHE A 2 -57.45 45.56 0.39
CA PHE A 2 -56.45 44.55 0.03
C PHE A 2 -55.08 45.06 0.47
N LYS A 3 -54.39 44.33 1.35
CA LYS A 3 -52.98 44.59 1.68
C LYS A 3 -52.16 43.36 1.31
N PHE A 4 -51.32 43.56 0.30
CA PHE A 4 -50.39 42.62 -0.31
C PHE A 4 -49.35 42.13 0.70
N LEU A 5 -49.08 40.83 0.70
CA LEU A 5 -47.95 40.22 1.38
C LEU A 5 -46.78 40.16 0.38
N PRO A 6 -45.59 40.71 0.65
CA PRO A 6 -44.47 40.61 -0.27
C PRO A 6 -43.81 39.23 -0.12
N ILE A 7 -43.80 38.46 -1.21
CA ILE A 7 -43.02 37.23 -1.31
C ILE A 7 -41.56 37.63 -1.54
N ALA A 8 -40.72 37.44 -0.52
CA ALA A 8 -39.27 37.56 -0.66
C ALA A 8 -38.75 36.37 -1.48
N VAL A 9 -38.27 36.65 -2.70
CA VAL A 9 -37.58 35.66 -3.54
C VAL A 9 -36.17 35.48 -2.97
N LEU A 10 -35.95 34.42 -2.19
CA LEU A 10 -34.61 33.94 -1.86
C LEU A 10 -33.98 33.36 -3.15
N SER A 11 -33.03 34.07 -3.72
CA SER A 11 -32.16 33.54 -4.77
C SER A 11 -31.28 32.44 -4.17
N LEU A 12 -31.61 31.17 -4.44
CA LEU A 12 -30.69 30.06 -4.22
C LEU A 12 -29.50 30.24 -5.17
N ALA A 13 -28.40 30.78 -4.66
CA ALA A 13 -27.09 30.62 -5.30
C ALA A 13 -26.73 29.13 -5.20
N ALA A 14 -27.08 28.36 -6.22
CA ALA A 14 -26.61 27.00 -6.40
C ALA A 14 -25.09 27.06 -6.51
N SER A 15 -24.40 26.73 -5.41
CA SER A 15 -22.96 26.49 -5.42
C SER A 15 -22.77 25.23 -6.26
N VAL A 16 -22.38 25.41 -7.52
CA VAL A 16 -21.99 24.29 -8.38
C VAL A 16 -20.69 23.76 -7.79
N SER A 17 -20.78 22.70 -6.98
CA SER A 17 -19.60 21.99 -6.51
C SER A 17 -18.90 21.39 -7.73
N GLN A 18 -17.90 22.09 -8.26
CA GLN A 18 -16.97 21.50 -9.22
C GLN A 18 -16.23 20.38 -8.49
N ALA A 19 -16.61 19.13 -8.77
CA ALA A 19 -15.78 18.00 -8.43
C ALA A 19 -14.40 18.25 -9.04
N ALA A 20 -13.36 18.26 -8.20
CA ALA A 20 -12.00 18.44 -8.67
C ALA A 20 -11.69 17.33 -9.68
N GLN A 21 -11.47 17.72 -10.93
CA GLN A 21 -11.15 16.77 -11.98
C GLN A 21 -9.81 16.10 -11.66
N LEU A 22 -9.70 14.80 -11.94
CA LEU A 22 -8.44 14.08 -11.80
C LEU A 22 -7.42 14.64 -12.80
N THR A 23 -6.17 14.76 -12.37
CA THR A 23 -5.06 15.06 -13.27
C THR A 23 -4.78 13.87 -14.19
N ALA A 24 -4.01 14.08 -15.26
CA ALA A 24 -3.57 12.98 -16.13
C ALA A 24 -2.74 11.95 -15.36
N LEU A 25 -1.90 12.40 -14.43
CA LEU A 25 -1.07 11.54 -13.58
C LEU A 25 -1.93 10.69 -12.64
N GLU A 26 -2.88 11.31 -11.92
CA GLU A 26 -3.84 10.59 -11.06
C GLU A 26 -4.65 9.57 -11.85
N THR A 27 -5.13 9.96 -13.04
CA THR A 27 -5.91 9.07 -13.91
C THR A 27 -5.09 7.86 -14.34
N ARG A 28 -3.84 8.06 -14.74
CA ARG A 28 -2.94 6.96 -15.14
C ARG A 28 -2.70 5.99 -13.98
N TRP A 29 -2.37 6.51 -12.80
CA TRP A 29 -2.14 5.68 -11.61
C TRP A 29 -3.37 4.92 -11.17
N LEU A 30 -4.54 5.56 -11.16
CA LEU A 30 -5.80 4.90 -10.83
C LEU A 30 -6.18 3.82 -11.85
N ASN A 31 -5.94 4.06 -13.14
CA ASN A 31 -6.17 3.06 -14.17
C ASN A 31 -5.25 1.84 -14.00
N ALA A 32 -3.97 2.05 -13.70
CA ALA A 32 -3.02 0.97 -13.44
C ALA A 32 -3.36 0.19 -12.14
N ALA A 33 -3.84 0.87 -11.09
CA ALA A 33 -4.27 0.25 -9.84
C ALA A 33 -5.66 -0.41 -9.91
N ALA A 34 -6.48 -0.09 -10.92
CA ALA A 34 -7.87 -0.50 -11.02
C ALA A 34 -8.11 -2.02 -10.90
N PRO A 35 -7.28 -2.91 -11.48
CA PRO A 35 -7.47 -4.36 -11.34
C PRO A 35 -7.42 -4.81 -9.88
N VAL A 36 -6.46 -4.30 -9.11
CA VAL A 36 -6.29 -4.63 -7.69
C VAL A 36 -7.44 -4.07 -6.87
N ILE A 37 -7.81 -2.81 -7.09
CA ILE A 37 -8.92 -2.16 -6.39
C ILE A 37 -10.23 -2.91 -6.66
N GLY A 38 -10.48 -3.30 -7.91
CA GLY A 38 -11.64 -4.09 -8.31
C GLY A 38 -11.68 -5.43 -7.59
N TYR A 39 -10.53 -6.12 -7.51
CA TYR A 39 -10.42 -7.38 -6.78
C TYR A 39 -10.66 -7.21 -5.28
N ALA A 40 -10.05 -6.21 -4.64
CA ALA A 40 -10.26 -5.90 -3.22
C ALA A 40 -11.75 -5.63 -2.92
N LYS A 41 -12.43 -4.87 -3.78
CA LYS A 41 -13.88 -4.63 -3.67
C LYS A 41 -14.71 -5.89 -3.87
N SER A 42 -14.29 -6.80 -4.76
CA SER A 42 -14.98 -8.10 -4.95
C SER A 42 -14.91 -8.98 -3.69
N LEU A 43 -13.86 -8.81 -2.88
CA LEU A 43 -13.70 -9.43 -1.57
C LEU A 43 -14.33 -8.61 -0.44
N GLN A 44 -15.10 -7.57 -0.77
CA GLN A 44 -15.77 -6.68 0.17
C GLN A 44 -14.83 -5.95 1.14
N LEU A 45 -13.56 -5.74 0.76
CA LEU A 45 -12.66 -4.89 1.55
C LEU A 45 -13.18 -3.44 1.58
N PRO A 46 -13.21 -2.76 2.74
CA PRO A 46 -13.77 -1.43 2.91
C PRO A 46 -12.80 -0.34 2.42
N VAL A 47 -12.50 -0.31 1.12
CA VAL A 47 -11.52 0.62 0.53
C VAL A 47 -12.19 1.86 -0.06
N ASP A 48 -11.75 3.03 0.40
CA ASP A 48 -12.01 4.33 -0.21
C ASP A 48 -10.76 4.82 -0.95
N ILE A 49 -10.96 5.52 -2.06
CA ILE A 49 -9.87 6.15 -2.81
C ILE A 49 -9.88 7.64 -2.48
N ILE A 50 -8.75 8.15 -2.00
CA ILE A 50 -8.57 9.55 -1.63
C ILE A 50 -7.50 10.15 -2.53
N VAL A 51 -7.83 11.21 -3.25
CA VAL A 51 -6.84 11.98 -4.01
C VAL A 51 -6.57 13.27 -3.24
N GLN A 52 -5.34 13.43 -2.75
CA GLN A 52 -4.99 14.59 -1.94
C GLN A 52 -4.96 15.85 -2.82
N PRO A 53 -5.54 16.97 -2.36
CA PRO A 53 -5.47 18.23 -3.09
C PRO A 53 -4.05 18.77 -3.18
N GLN A 54 -3.21 18.46 -2.20
CA GLN A 54 -1.80 18.81 -2.11
C GLN A 54 -1.08 17.75 -1.27
N ALA A 55 0.11 17.35 -1.69
CA ALA A 55 0.94 16.42 -0.95
C ALA A 55 1.65 17.09 0.24
N GLY A 56 1.83 16.34 1.33
CA GLY A 56 2.77 16.66 2.40
C GLY A 56 4.23 16.54 1.95
N PRO A 57 5.18 17.09 2.73
CA PRO A 57 6.59 17.15 2.35
C PRO A 57 7.25 15.78 2.13
N ASN A 58 6.75 14.73 2.77
CA ASN A 58 7.31 13.37 2.73
C ASN A 58 6.31 12.33 2.18
N ASP A 59 5.22 12.78 1.56
CA ASP A 59 4.20 11.85 1.08
C ASP A 59 4.73 11.03 -0.10
N VAL A 60 4.59 9.72 0.00
CA VAL A 60 4.77 8.80 -1.12
C VAL A 60 3.59 8.92 -2.09
N PRO A 61 3.76 8.59 -3.38
CA PRO A 61 2.70 8.74 -4.39
C PRO A 61 1.43 7.95 -4.09
N LEU A 62 1.56 6.79 -3.46
CA LEU A 62 0.47 5.89 -3.11
C LEU A 62 0.71 5.37 -1.69
N ALA A 63 -0.30 5.40 -0.83
CA ALA A 63 -0.21 4.90 0.54
C ALA A 63 -1.56 4.33 1.02
N MET A 64 -1.50 3.44 2.00
CA MET A 64 -2.66 2.93 2.72
C MET A 64 -2.80 3.57 4.10
N GLY A 65 -3.91 4.27 4.31
CA GLY A 65 -4.36 4.70 5.63
C GLY A 65 -5.54 3.87 6.14
N PHE A 66 -5.87 4.01 7.42
CA PHE A 66 -7.09 3.46 7.99
C PHE A 66 -7.77 4.49 8.89
N ALA A 67 -9.03 4.78 8.61
CA ALA A 67 -9.84 5.74 9.36
C ALA A 67 -11.32 5.36 9.28
N ASP A 68 -12.03 5.51 10.39
CA ASP A 68 -13.47 5.26 10.52
C ASP A 68 -13.89 3.86 10.05
N GLY A 69 -13.08 2.84 10.38
CA GLY A 69 -13.34 1.45 10.00
C GLY A 69 -13.08 1.14 8.53
N ARG A 70 -12.45 2.04 7.78
CA ARG A 70 -12.23 1.91 6.33
C ARG A 70 -10.78 2.17 5.95
N CYS A 71 -10.30 1.40 4.98
CA CYS A 71 -9.02 1.58 4.33
C CYS A 71 -9.08 2.79 3.39
N LYS A 72 -8.04 3.61 3.37
CA LYS A 72 -7.92 4.79 2.53
C LYS A 72 -6.72 4.59 1.61
N LEU A 73 -6.97 4.28 0.34
CA LEU A 73 -5.93 4.31 -0.69
C LEU A 73 -5.71 5.77 -1.09
N VAL A 74 -4.63 6.35 -0.59
CA VAL A 74 -4.32 7.78 -0.74
C VAL A 74 -3.36 7.97 -1.91
N LEU A 75 -3.73 8.87 -2.84
CA LEU A 75 -2.88 9.33 -3.94
C LEU A 75 -2.39 10.74 -3.66
N SER A 76 -1.07 10.91 -3.60
CA SER A 76 -0.40 12.16 -3.22
C SER A 76 0.40 12.72 -4.40
N MET A 77 -0.27 13.03 -5.50
CA MET A 77 0.39 13.42 -6.76
C MET A 77 0.58 14.94 -6.90
N ARG A 78 -0.41 15.72 -6.46
CA ARG A 78 -0.45 17.17 -6.72
C ARG A 78 0.62 17.90 -5.92
N GLY A 79 1.52 18.58 -6.63
CA GLY A 79 2.62 19.31 -6.02
C GLY A 79 3.67 18.41 -5.36
N ASN A 80 3.64 17.09 -5.60
CA ASN A 80 4.62 16.16 -5.06
C ASN A 80 5.80 15.99 -6.03
N PRO A 81 6.99 16.53 -5.72
CA PRO A 81 8.17 16.34 -6.57
C PRO A 81 8.62 14.88 -6.65
N ASN A 82 8.20 14.03 -5.71
CA ASN A 82 8.56 12.63 -5.60
C ASN A 82 7.52 11.68 -6.20
N ALA A 83 6.44 12.18 -6.81
CA ALA A 83 5.31 11.36 -7.27
C ALA A 83 5.71 10.24 -8.25
N GLU A 84 6.78 10.44 -9.02
CA GLU A 84 7.25 9.46 -10.01
C GLU A 84 8.71 9.02 -9.81
N THR A 85 9.39 9.45 -8.74
CA THR A 85 10.83 9.15 -8.57
C THR A 85 11.10 7.65 -8.45
N ILE A 86 10.19 6.89 -7.83
CA ILE A 86 10.29 5.43 -7.74
C ILE A 86 10.19 4.71 -9.11
N LEU A 87 9.71 5.41 -10.13
CA LEU A 87 9.54 4.91 -11.51
C LEU A 87 10.44 5.64 -12.53
N GLN A 88 11.31 6.55 -12.09
CA GLN A 88 12.03 7.47 -12.98
C GLN A 88 12.91 6.72 -14.01
N ASP A 89 13.55 5.63 -13.58
CA ASP A 89 14.43 4.80 -14.40
C ASP A 89 13.70 3.64 -15.08
N VAL A 90 12.36 3.57 -14.95
CA VAL A 90 11.53 2.53 -15.54
C VAL A 90 11.03 3.00 -16.92
N PRO A 91 11.17 2.20 -17.98
CA PRO A 91 10.58 2.51 -19.29
C PRO A 91 9.06 2.69 -19.18
N GLU A 92 8.49 3.66 -19.91
CA GLU A 92 7.07 4.03 -19.80
C GLU A 92 6.12 2.82 -19.91
N GLY A 93 6.34 1.96 -20.92
CA GLY A 93 5.54 0.75 -21.14
C GLY A 93 5.65 -0.34 -20.06
N LYS A 94 6.48 -0.13 -19.03
CA LYS A 94 6.66 -1.03 -17.88
C LYS A 94 6.21 -0.41 -16.55
N ARG A 95 5.81 0.86 -16.53
CA ARG A 95 5.42 1.55 -15.28
C ARG A 95 4.10 1.06 -14.70
N ASP A 96 3.11 0.79 -15.57
CA ASP A 96 1.76 0.44 -15.11
C ASP A 96 1.73 -0.85 -14.29
N VAL A 97 2.54 -1.86 -14.66
CA VAL A 97 2.60 -3.11 -13.88
C VAL A 97 3.25 -2.92 -12.51
N LEU A 98 4.16 -1.94 -12.37
CA LEU A 98 4.75 -1.60 -11.07
C LEU A 98 3.78 -0.81 -10.21
N ILE A 99 3.00 0.11 -10.79
CA ILE A 99 1.91 0.81 -10.08
C ILE A 99 0.85 -0.19 -9.61
N GLU A 100 0.50 -1.17 -10.45
CA GLU A 100 -0.40 -2.27 -10.08
C GLU A 100 0.17 -3.07 -8.89
N ALA A 101 1.47 -3.40 -8.91
CA ALA A 101 2.14 -4.08 -7.80
C ALA A 101 2.14 -3.24 -6.51
N MET A 102 2.38 -1.91 -6.60
CA MET A 102 2.28 -1.00 -5.46
C MET A 102 0.86 -0.98 -4.89
N ALA A 103 -0.17 -0.93 -5.73
CA ALA A 103 -1.55 -1.00 -5.25
C ALA A 103 -1.84 -2.33 -4.54
N ALA A 104 -1.30 -3.45 -5.03
CA ALA A 104 -1.44 -4.75 -4.37
C ALA A 104 -0.73 -4.79 -3.01
N HIS A 105 0.46 -4.18 -2.91
CA HIS A 105 1.15 -3.96 -1.63
C HIS A 105 0.25 -3.19 -0.65
N GLU A 106 -0.31 -2.05 -1.06
CA GLU A 106 -1.21 -1.26 -0.21
C GLU A 106 -2.46 -2.04 0.23
N MET A 107 -3.00 -2.90 -0.63
CA MET A 107 -4.13 -3.76 -0.25
C MET A 107 -3.73 -4.86 0.75
N GLY A 108 -2.47 -5.27 0.76
CA GLY A 108 -1.91 -6.15 1.78
C GLY A 108 -2.06 -5.56 3.18
N HIS A 109 -1.72 -4.27 3.34
CA HIS A 109 -1.93 -3.56 4.60
C HIS A 109 -3.41 -3.49 4.98
N CYS A 110 -4.27 -3.08 4.04
CA CYS A 110 -5.71 -3.00 4.29
C CYS A 110 -6.28 -4.35 4.76
N TRP A 111 -5.90 -5.44 4.09
CA TRP A 111 -6.37 -6.77 4.44
C TRP A 111 -5.97 -7.15 5.87
N ARG A 112 -4.70 -6.94 6.27
CA ARG A 112 -4.26 -7.26 7.64
C ARG A 112 -4.96 -6.43 8.70
N ILE A 113 -5.22 -5.14 8.44
CA ILE A 113 -5.97 -4.28 9.36
C ILE A 113 -7.41 -4.79 9.51
N VAL A 114 -8.10 -5.07 8.39
CA VAL A 114 -9.50 -5.52 8.38
C VAL A 114 -9.67 -6.90 9.03
N GLN A 115 -8.69 -7.79 8.88
CA GLN A 115 -8.67 -9.08 9.58
C GLN A 115 -8.29 -8.97 11.06
N GLY A 116 -8.11 -7.76 11.60
CA GLY A 116 -7.71 -7.54 13.00
C GLY A 116 -6.32 -8.13 13.32
N SER A 117 -5.50 -8.32 12.29
CA SER A 117 -4.19 -8.97 12.39
C SER A 117 -3.03 -7.97 12.28
N TRP A 118 -3.28 -6.67 12.26
CA TRP A 118 -2.22 -5.66 12.22
C TRP A 118 -1.23 -5.83 13.39
N HIS A 119 0.07 -5.99 13.10
CA HIS A 119 1.15 -6.32 14.03
C HIS A 119 1.04 -7.67 14.77
N ALA A 120 0.00 -8.47 14.50
CA ALA A 120 -0.20 -9.77 15.13
C ALA A 120 0.79 -10.81 14.57
N LEU A 121 1.44 -11.54 15.46
CA LEU A 121 2.33 -12.66 15.12
C LEU A 121 1.56 -13.99 15.10
N PRO A 122 2.04 -15.00 14.35
CA PRO A 122 1.44 -16.33 14.36
C PRO A 122 1.36 -16.91 15.78
N ALA A 123 0.29 -17.63 16.08
CA ALA A 123 0.19 -18.33 17.37
C ALA A 123 1.39 -19.27 17.58
N GLY A 124 1.97 -19.22 18.78
CA GLY A 124 3.18 -19.98 19.14
C GLY A 124 4.49 -19.38 18.65
N PHE A 125 4.47 -18.30 17.87
CA PHE A 125 5.68 -17.56 17.55
C PHE A 125 6.21 -16.84 18.79
N THR A 126 7.47 -17.06 19.10
CA THR A 126 8.20 -16.35 20.14
C THR A 126 9.32 -15.59 19.47
N GLU A 127 9.39 -14.28 19.70
CA GLU A 127 10.52 -13.48 19.23
C GLU A 127 11.81 -14.01 19.88
N MET A 128 12.80 -14.30 19.03
CA MET A 128 14.13 -14.70 19.44
C MET A 128 15.02 -13.46 19.52
N GLY A 129 15.93 -13.43 20.48
CA GLY A 129 16.85 -12.30 20.71
C GLY A 129 16.38 -11.31 21.77
N SER A 130 17.34 -10.64 22.41
CA SER A 130 17.08 -9.55 23.34
C SER A 130 17.64 -8.25 22.78
N GLU A 131 16.77 -7.32 22.43
CA GLU A 131 17.21 -5.97 22.08
C GLU A 131 17.44 -5.14 23.33
N HIS A 132 18.58 -4.46 23.34
CA HIS A 132 18.99 -3.57 24.42
C HIS A 132 19.39 -2.22 23.83
N ALA A 133 18.88 -1.16 24.43
CA ALA A 133 19.35 0.20 24.19
C ALA A 133 19.44 0.92 25.54
N ASP A 134 20.47 1.73 25.72
CA ASP A 134 20.64 2.54 26.95
C ASP A 134 19.51 3.57 27.10
N ASP A 135 18.94 4.00 25.97
CA ASP A 135 17.76 4.88 25.90
C ASP A 135 16.50 4.05 25.61
N PRO A 136 15.52 4.01 26.55
CA PRO A 136 14.25 3.31 26.35
C PRO A 136 13.47 3.78 25.11
N THR A 137 13.62 5.05 24.70
CA THR A 137 12.93 5.59 23.53
C THR A 137 13.45 4.98 22.22
N LEU A 138 14.75 4.70 22.16
CA LEU A 138 15.37 4.01 21.02
C LEU A 138 14.95 2.55 20.95
N LEU A 139 14.77 1.89 22.10
CA LEU A 139 14.24 0.54 22.15
C LEU A 139 12.79 0.46 21.62
N GLU A 140 11.94 1.40 22.00
CA GLU A 140 10.56 1.46 21.48
C GLU A 140 10.52 1.80 19.99
N LEU A 141 11.36 2.72 19.52
CA LEU A 141 11.48 3.02 18.09
C LEU A 141 11.93 1.78 17.29
N SER A 142 12.92 1.04 17.79
CA SER A 142 13.36 -0.21 17.18
C SER A 142 12.21 -1.22 17.08
N LYS A 143 11.42 -1.39 18.16
CA LYS A 143 10.24 -2.28 18.15
C LYS A 143 9.22 -1.87 17.10
N GLN A 144 8.92 -0.57 17.00
CA GLN A 144 8.02 -0.04 15.98
C GLN A 144 8.55 -0.30 14.57
N GLN A 145 9.85 -0.07 14.33
CA GLN A 145 10.47 -0.35 13.03
C GLN A 145 10.37 -1.84 12.67
N ARG A 146 10.62 -2.75 13.61
CA ARG A 146 10.44 -4.20 13.38
C ARG A 146 8.99 -4.57 13.08
N GLN A 147 8.05 -4.05 13.86
CA GLN A 147 6.62 -4.31 13.65
C GLN A 147 6.18 -3.84 12.27
N THR A 148 6.55 -2.61 11.87
CA THR A 148 6.27 -2.10 10.53
C THR A 148 6.94 -2.94 9.45
N ARG A 149 8.20 -3.33 9.62
CA ARG A 149 8.92 -4.15 8.65
C ARG A 149 8.28 -5.50 8.37
N ARG A 150 7.68 -6.12 9.39
CA ARG A 150 6.91 -7.36 9.22
C ARG A 150 5.63 -7.13 8.43
N GLU A 151 4.95 -5.99 8.59
CA GLU A 151 3.79 -5.63 7.78
C GLU A 151 4.19 -5.32 6.33
N GLU A 152 5.28 -4.59 6.13
CA GLU A 152 5.87 -4.30 4.81
C GLU A 152 6.28 -5.59 4.09
N GLY A 153 6.89 -6.54 4.81
CA GLY A 153 7.25 -7.85 4.28
C GLY A 153 6.04 -8.68 3.83
N PHE A 154 4.92 -8.59 4.57
CA PHE A 154 3.66 -9.19 4.14
C PHE A 154 3.16 -8.53 2.84
N SER A 155 3.10 -7.20 2.81
CA SER A 155 2.59 -6.45 1.66
C SER A 155 3.44 -6.63 0.40
N ASP A 156 4.76 -6.71 0.52
CA ASP A 156 5.66 -7.04 -0.60
C ASP A 156 5.39 -8.43 -1.17
N LEU A 157 5.15 -9.42 -0.31
CA LEU A 157 4.73 -10.75 -0.76
C LEU A 157 3.37 -10.72 -1.44
N VAL A 158 2.41 -9.91 -0.95
CA VAL A 158 1.09 -9.76 -1.59
C VAL A 158 1.23 -9.18 -3.00
N ALA A 159 2.09 -8.18 -3.19
CA ALA A 159 2.37 -7.63 -4.50
C ALA A 159 2.89 -8.71 -5.47
N LEU A 160 3.83 -9.54 -5.03
CA LEU A 160 4.38 -10.63 -5.83
C LEU A 160 3.36 -11.74 -6.11
N ALA A 161 2.58 -12.14 -5.12
CA ALA A 161 1.51 -13.14 -5.29
C ALA A 161 0.42 -12.65 -6.26
N TRP A 162 0.04 -11.36 -6.15
CA TRP A 162 -0.87 -10.73 -7.10
C TRP A 162 -0.33 -10.78 -8.52
N ILE A 163 0.91 -10.34 -8.74
CA ILE A 163 1.52 -10.35 -10.08
C ILE A 163 1.70 -11.76 -10.63
N GLN A 164 2.08 -12.73 -9.80
CA GLN A 164 2.14 -14.12 -10.24
C GLN A 164 0.78 -14.61 -10.75
N ARG A 165 -0.32 -14.20 -10.11
CA ARG A 165 -1.67 -14.58 -10.51
C ARG A 165 -2.16 -13.83 -11.74
N SER A 166 -2.00 -12.51 -11.78
CA SER A 166 -2.62 -11.65 -12.80
C SER A 166 -1.75 -11.47 -14.05
N ARG A 167 -0.43 -11.45 -13.87
CA ARG A 167 0.57 -11.13 -14.90
C ARG A 167 1.85 -11.97 -14.71
N PRO A 168 1.78 -13.32 -14.77
CA PRO A 168 2.93 -14.18 -14.47
C PRO A 168 4.16 -13.89 -15.35
N ALA A 169 3.96 -13.45 -16.59
CA ALA A 169 5.04 -13.06 -17.50
C ALA A 169 5.84 -11.83 -17.03
N GLU A 170 5.26 -10.99 -16.18
CA GLU A 170 5.91 -9.79 -15.62
C GLU A 170 6.55 -10.03 -14.25
N TYR A 171 6.39 -11.24 -13.67
CA TYR A 171 6.86 -11.54 -12.32
C TYR A 171 8.33 -11.18 -12.10
N ALA A 172 9.21 -11.66 -12.98
CA ALA A 172 10.65 -11.44 -12.85
C ALA A 172 11.01 -9.94 -12.93
N HIS A 173 10.26 -9.17 -13.73
CA HIS A 173 10.46 -7.74 -13.84
C HIS A 173 10.04 -7.01 -12.56
N VAL A 174 8.84 -7.29 -12.04
CA VAL A 174 8.36 -6.68 -10.78
C VAL A 174 9.25 -7.08 -9.61
N TYR A 175 9.64 -8.36 -9.53
CA TYR A 175 10.55 -8.86 -8.50
C TYR A 175 11.89 -8.13 -8.51
N GLY A 176 12.53 -8.00 -9.69
CA GLY A 176 13.80 -7.29 -9.83
C GLY A 176 13.71 -5.81 -9.47
N TRP A 177 12.61 -5.14 -9.84
CA TRP A 177 12.36 -3.76 -9.45
C TRP A 177 12.18 -3.63 -7.92
N LEU A 178 11.34 -4.47 -7.31
CA LEU A 178 11.09 -4.44 -5.87
C LEU A 178 12.37 -4.70 -5.07
N ARG A 179 13.18 -5.66 -5.51
CA ARG A 179 14.55 -5.90 -5.01
C ARG A 179 15.39 -4.61 -5.04
N THR A 180 15.43 -3.93 -6.18
CA THR A 180 16.20 -2.68 -6.34
C THR A 180 15.71 -1.60 -5.37
N VAL A 181 14.39 -1.43 -5.24
CA VAL A 181 13.78 -0.44 -4.33
C VAL A 181 14.16 -0.72 -2.86
N ARG A 182 14.15 -1.99 -2.44
CA ARG A 182 14.47 -2.39 -1.07
C ARG A 182 15.97 -2.40 -0.79
N ASP A 183 16.80 -2.72 -1.78
CA ASP A 183 18.27 -2.70 -1.67
C ASP A 183 18.82 -1.26 -1.63
N ALA A 184 18.10 -0.28 -2.19
CA ALA A 184 18.48 1.13 -2.13
C ALA A 184 18.27 1.77 -0.74
N GLN A 185 17.63 1.07 0.21
CA GLN A 185 17.41 1.58 1.56
C GLN A 185 18.74 1.63 2.35
N PRO A 186 19.09 2.76 2.97
CA PRO A 186 20.41 2.99 3.54
C PRO A 186 20.69 2.21 4.84
N HIS A 187 19.65 1.71 5.51
CA HIS A 187 19.77 1.09 6.83
C HIS A 187 19.27 -0.35 6.82
N SER A 188 20.07 -1.27 7.35
CA SER A 188 19.57 -2.58 7.75
C SER A 188 18.57 -2.42 8.90
N HIS A 189 17.58 -3.31 8.95
CA HIS A 189 16.50 -3.33 9.95
C HIS A 189 15.58 -2.09 9.96
N GLY A 190 15.68 -1.21 8.96
CA GLY A 190 14.70 -0.13 8.76
C GLY A 190 13.30 -0.67 8.44
N SER A 191 12.26 0.18 8.55
CA SER A 191 10.87 -0.25 8.34
C SER A 191 10.62 -0.90 6.97
N HIS A 192 11.33 -0.50 5.92
CA HIS A 192 11.19 -1.11 4.59
C HIS A 192 12.29 -2.14 4.26
N ASP A 193 13.05 -2.63 5.24
CA ASP A 193 14.04 -3.70 5.00
C ASP A 193 13.35 -5.07 4.87
N THR A 194 12.66 -5.31 3.76
CA THR A 194 11.89 -6.55 3.54
C THR A 194 12.70 -7.66 2.86
N ARG A 195 14.04 -7.53 2.82
CA ARG A 195 14.92 -8.43 2.05
C ARG A 195 14.80 -9.89 2.48
N ALA A 196 14.51 -10.16 3.76
CA ALA A 196 14.29 -11.52 4.27
C ALA A 196 13.13 -12.21 3.53
N TRP A 197 12.02 -11.50 3.29
CA TRP A 197 10.87 -12.03 2.56
C TRP A 197 11.11 -12.12 1.06
N LEU A 198 11.75 -11.12 0.45
CA LEU A 198 12.05 -11.14 -1.00
C LEU A 198 12.99 -12.30 -1.38
N LYS A 199 13.89 -12.74 -0.49
CA LYS A 199 14.74 -13.93 -0.72
C LYS A 199 13.92 -15.22 -0.80
N LEU A 200 12.75 -15.28 -0.18
CA LEU A 200 11.88 -16.46 -0.19
C LEU A 200 11.00 -16.54 -1.44
N ALA A 201 10.90 -15.46 -2.22
CA ALA A 201 10.06 -15.39 -3.41
C ALA A 201 10.80 -15.07 -4.72
N PRO A 202 11.92 -15.77 -5.07
CA PRO A 202 12.67 -15.48 -6.28
C PRO A 202 11.91 -15.80 -7.58
N GLY A 203 10.86 -16.61 -7.50
CA GLY A 203 9.98 -16.97 -8.61
C GLY A 203 8.58 -17.24 -8.09
N GLY A 204 7.55 -17.01 -8.91
CA GLY A 204 6.17 -17.08 -8.43
C GLY A 204 5.64 -18.50 -8.12
N GLY A 205 6.37 -19.56 -8.47
CA GLY A 205 6.02 -20.94 -8.12
C GLY A 205 6.05 -21.25 -6.62
N VAL A 206 6.50 -20.30 -5.78
CA VAL A 206 6.45 -20.43 -4.31
C VAL A 206 5.07 -20.11 -3.74
N PHE A 207 4.21 -19.40 -4.49
CA PHE A 207 2.87 -19.07 -4.05
C PHE A 207 1.92 -20.22 -4.38
N GLY A 208 0.99 -20.51 -3.45
CA GLY A 208 -0.07 -21.48 -3.69
C GLY A 208 -0.98 -21.05 -4.84
N THR A 209 -1.68 -22.02 -5.45
CA THR A 209 -2.64 -21.75 -6.53
C THR A 209 -4.07 -21.49 -6.05
N GLU A 210 -4.35 -21.82 -4.79
CA GLU A 210 -5.66 -21.68 -4.15
C GLU A 210 -5.75 -20.40 -3.32
N GLY A 211 -6.98 -19.93 -3.07
CA GLY A 211 -7.26 -18.78 -2.23
C GLY A 211 -6.91 -17.41 -2.86
N SER A 212 -6.99 -16.37 -2.04
CA SER A 212 -6.61 -15.01 -2.40
C SER A 212 -5.09 -14.81 -2.29
N PRO A 213 -4.50 -13.83 -3.00
CA PRO A 213 -3.09 -13.48 -2.84
C PRO A 213 -2.72 -13.14 -1.39
N PHE A 214 -3.66 -12.62 -0.59
CA PHE A 214 -3.46 -12.34 0.83
C PHE A 214 -3.25 -13.61 1.67
N GLU A 215 -3.92 -14.71 1.31
CA GLU A 215 -3.79 -16.00 2.01
C GLU A 215 -2.57 -16.77 1.51
N GLN A 216 -2.28 -16.70 0.20
CA GLN A 216 -1.15 -17.39 -0.43
C GLN A 216 0.20 -17.02 0.17
N VAL A 217 0.34 -15.82 0.71
CA VAL A 217 1.61 -15.31 1.23
C VAL A 217 1.87 -15.72 2.68
N VAL A 218 0.87 -16.22 3.42
CA VAL A 218 0.97 -16.44 4.87
C VAL A 218 2.11 -17.38 5.23
N ALA A 219 2.31 -18.46 4.46
CA ALA A 219 3.39 -19.41 4.73
C ALA A 219 4.78 -18.78 4.53
N LEU A 220 4.98 -18.03 3.45
CA LEU A 220 6.23 -17.32 3.19
C LEU A 220 6.48 -16.21 4.22
N TRP A 221 5.44 -15.48 4.58
CA TRP A 221 5.52 -14.43 5.58
C TRP A 221 6.03 -14.97 6.91
N ARG A 222 5.47 -16.11 7.37
CA ARG A 222 5.91 -16.83 8.58
C ARG A 222 7.36 -17.29 8.49
N ALA A 223 7.78 -17.82 7.35
CA ALA A 223 9.16 -18.23 7.13
C ALA A 223 10.12 -17.04 7.20
N GLY A 224 9.71 -15.87 6.69
CA GLY A 224 10.50 -14.64 6.76
C GLY A 224 10.67 -14.11 8.18
N LEU A 225 9.69 -14.30 9.07
CA LEU A 225 9.82 -13.93 10.49
C LEU A 225 10.99 -14.64 11.19
N LEU A 226 11.40 -15.81 10.71
CA LEU A 226 12.53 -16.58 11.26
C LEU A 226 13.89 -16.13 10.69
N GLN A 227 13.89 -15.28 9.67
CA GLN A 227 15.08 -14.73 9.02
C GLN A 227 15.18 -13.20 9.18
N ASP A 228 14.17 -12.59 9.80
CA ASP A 228 14.06 -11.17 10.11
C ASP A 228 14.79 -10.85 11.41
N GLU A 229 16.09 -11.16 11.44
CA GLU A 229 17.01 -10.68 12.47
C GLU A 229 17.70 -9.42 12.00
#